data_AF-A0AA37UCN5-F1
#
_entry.id   AF-A0AA37UCN5-F1
#
_cell.length_a   1.000
_cell.length_b   1.000
_cell.length_c   1.000
_cell.angle_alpha   90.00
_cell.angle_beta   90.00
_cell.angle_gamma   90.00
#
_symmetry.space_group_name_H-M   'P 1'
#
loop_
_entity.id
_entity.type
_entity.pdbx_description
1 polymer ?
#
loop_
_entity_poly.entity_id
_entity_poly.type
_entity_poly.pdbx_seq_one_letter_code
_entity_poly.pdbx_strand_id
1 'polypeptide(L)' 'MDRAARGASLEVCYEVCSPAEVAPAVLYTRATTTIVLVDRASERPRRISDRERDVWSPYLEAPLEFSRRR' A
#
# COMPACT_ATOMS: atom_id res chain seq x y z
N MET A 1 15.43 0.52 -5.20
CA MET A 1 15.06 -0.88 -4.89
C MET A 1 13.76 -0.83 -4.13
N ASP A 2 12.70 -1.26 -4.81
CA ASP A 2 11.28 -1.16 -4.46
C ASP A 2 10.98 -1.52 -2.99
N ARG A 3 10.20 -0.67 -2.30
CA ARG A 3 9.81 -0.85 -0.90
C ARG A 3 8.42 -1.47 -0.74
N ALA A 4 7.70 -1.75 -1.84
CA ALA A 4 6.30 -2.17 -1.78
C ALA A 4 6.05 -3.51 -1.04
N ALA A 5 7.00 -4.45 -1.02
CA ALA A 5 6.84 -5.73 -0.34
C ALA A 5 8.16 -6.25 0.27
N ARG A 6 8.21 -6.40 1.59
CA ARG A 6 9.38 -6.94 2.31
C ARG A 6 8.96 -8.03 3.29
N GLY A 7 9.45 -9.25 3.06
CA GLY A 7 9.20 -10.37 3.95
C GLY A 7 7.71 -10.70 4.07
N ALA A 8 7.11 -10.33 5.20
CA ALA A 8 5.71 -10.56 5.53
C ALA A 8 4.83 -9.30 5.38
N SER A 9 5.39 -8.14 5.05
CA SER A 9 4.63 -6.89 4.96
C SER A 9 4.68 -6.23 3.59
N LEU A 10 3.66 -5.44 3.30
CA LEU A 10 3.55 -4.59 2.12
C LEU A 10 3.13 -3.17 2.50
N GLU A 11 3.44 -2.20 1.64
CA GLU A 11 3.04 -0.81 1.78
C GLU A 11 1.95 -0.47 0.75
N VAL A 12 0.82 0.06 1.21
CA VAL A 12 -0.27 0.57 0.36
C VAL A 12 -0.27 2.09 0.43
N CYS A 13 -0.08 2.75 -0.71
CA CYS A 13 -0.21 4.20 -0.84
C CYS A 13 -1.58 4.53 -1.43
N TYR A 14 -2.29 5.49 -0.84
CA TYR A 14 -3.60 5.90 -1.33
C TYR A 14 -3.91 7.36 -1.05
N GLU A 15 -4.86 7.87 -1.82
CA GLU A 15 -5.40 9.22 -1.71
C GLU A 15 -6.86 9.15 -1.25
N VAL A 16 -7.25 10.09 -0.39
CA VAL A 16 -8.65 10.28 0.01
C VAL A 16 -9.13 11.56 -0.65
N CYS A 17 -10.09 11.44 -1.55
CA CYS A 17 -10.61 12.54 -2.35
C CYS A 17 -12.11 12.77 -2.06
N SER A 18 -12.65 13.89 -2.56
CA SER A 18 -14.10 14.11 -2.65
C SER A 18 -14.78 12.99 -3.45
N PRO A 19 -16.09 12.76 -3.25
CA PRO A 19 -16.88 11.88 -4.11
C PRO A 19 -16.70 12.21 -5.59
N ALA A 20 -16.86 11.21 -6.45
CA ALA A 20 -16.57 11.30 -7.89
C ALA A 20 -17.47 12.31 -8.63
N GLU A 21 -18.63 12.64 -8.06
CA GLU A 21 -19.60 13.58 -8.61
C GLU A 21 -19.20 15.06 -8.40
N VAL A 22 -18.21 15.33 -7.54
CA VAL A 22 -17.77 16.70 -7.22
C VAL A 22 -16.70 17.17 -8.20
N ALA A 23 -16.99 18.27 -8.92
CA ALA A 23 -16.07 18.92 -9.84
C ALA A 23 -15.82 20.39 -9.44
N PRO A 24 -14.56 20.82 -9.21
CA PRO A 24 -13.33 20.01 -9.31
C PRO A 24 -13.16 19.01 -8.15
N ALA A 25 -12.45 17.92 -8.40
CA ALA A 25 -12.12 16.94 -7.35
C ALA A 25 -11.20 17.58 -6.29
N VAL A 26 -11.49 17.30 -5.01
CA VAL A 26 -10.72 17.81 -3.87
C VAL A 26 -9.92 16.67 -3.24
N LEU A 27 -8.60 16.80 -3.16
CA LEU A 27 -7.74 15.87 -2.43
C LEU A 27 -7.70 16.28 -0.94
N TYR A 28 -8.16 15.41 -0.05
CA TYR A 28 -8.15 15.66 1.39
C TYR A 28 -6.86 15.21 2.05
N THR A 29 -6.38 14.01 1.72
CA THR A 29 -5.15 13.48 2.30
C THR A 29 -4.49 12.42 1.43
N ARG A 30 -3.20 12.22 1.68
CA ARG A 30 -2.36 11.16 1.15
C ARG A 30 -1.89 10.32 2.32
N ALA A 31 -1.94 9.01 2.18
CA ALA A 31 -1.58 8.10 3.26
C ALA A 31 -0.80 6.89 2.74
N THR A 32 0.02 6.33 3.63
CA THR A 32 0.68 5.05 3.44
C THR A 32 0.35 4.16 4.62
N THR A 33 -0.06 2.93 4.33
CA THR A 33 -0.36 1.91 5.34
C THR A 33 0.52 0.70 5.14
N THR A 34 1.16 0.25 6.23
CA THR A 34 1.86 -1.04 6.24
C THR A 34 0.87 -2.14 6.62
N ILE A 35 0.77 -3.17 5.79
CA ILE A 35 -0.04 -4.36 6.03
C ILE A 35 0.90 -5.54 6.25
N VAL A 36 0.68 -6.33 7.30
CA VAL A 36 1.40 -7.59 7.56
C VAL A 36 0.49 -8.76 7.22
N LEU A 37 0.95 -9.68 6.38
CA LEU A 37 0.25 -10.92 6.10
C LEU A 37 0.48 -11.91 7.23
N VAL A 38 -0.62 -12.47 7.73
CA VAL A 38 -0.61 -13.53 8.73
C VAL A 38 -1.20 -14.82 8.15
N ASP A 39 -0.66 -15.96 8.57
CA ASP A 39 -1.30 -17.25 8.37
C ASP A 39 -2.53 -17.35 9.26
N ARG A 40 -3.66 -17.78 8.71
CA ARG A 40 -4.96 -17.78 9.42
C ARG A 40 -5.01 -18.79 10.57
N ALA A 41 -4.37 -19.94 10.42
CA ALA A 41 -4.48 -21.02 11.39
C ALA A 41 -3.55 -20.80 12.60
N SER A 42 -2.32 -20.35 12.32
CA SER A 42 -1.31 -20.12 13.34
C SER A 42 -1.24 -18.69 13.85
N GLU A 43 -1.91 -17.75 13.19
CA GLU A 43 -1.86 -16.29 13.45
C GLU A 43 -0.45 -15.69 13.38
N ARG A 44 0.50 -16.43 12.78
CA ARG A 44 1.88 -15.99 12.65
C ARG A 44 2.08 -15.19 11.37
N PRO A 45 2.96 -14.17 11.36
CA PRO A 45 3.36 -13.51 10.13
C PRO A 45 3.92 -14.53 9.14
N ARG A 46 3.48 -14.45 7.89
CA ARG A 46 3.97 -15.32 6.81
C ARG A 46 4.61 -14.50 5.72
N ARG A 47 5.58 -15.09 5.03
CA ARG A 47 6.18 -14.47 3.86
C ARG A 47 5.13 -14.32 2.75
N ILE A 48 5.18 -13.21 2.03
CA ILE A 48 4.49 -13.05 0.76
C ILE A 48 5.08 -14.08 -0.21
N SER A 49 4.26 -14.86 -0.90
CA SER A 49 4.71 -15.85 -1.89
C SER A 49 5.11 -15.19 -3.22
N ASP A 50 5.84 -15.91 -4.07
CA ASP A 50 6.18 -15.40 -5.41
C ASP A 50 4.94 -15.19 -6.27
N ARG A 51 3.98 -16.11 -6.21
CA ARG A 51 2.69 -15.97 -6.89
C ARG A 51 1.95 -14.70 -6.47
N GLU A 52 1.93 -14.36 -5.18
CA GLU A 52 1.29 -13.13 -4.69
C GLU A 52 2.03 -11.89 -5.18
N ARG A 53 3.37 -11.91 -5.18
CA ARG A 53 4.18 -10.83 -5.78
C ARG A 53 3.85 -10.64 -7.26
N ASP A 54 3.76 -11.72 -8.03
CA ASP A 54 3.46 -11.65 -9.46
C ASP A 54 2.06 -11.07 -9.71
N VAL A 55 1.07 -11.48 -8.92
CA VAL A 55 -0.31 -10.94 -8.99
C VAL A 55 -0.35 -9.46 -8.64
N TRP A 56 0.51 -8.99 -7.74
CA TRP A 56 0.56 -7.59 -7.34
C TRP A 56 1.43 -6.71 -8.23
N SER A 57 2.24 -7.31 -9.11
CA SER A 57 3.12 -6.58 -10.02
C SER A 57 2.43 -5.45 -10.80
N PRO A 58 1.15 -5.55 -11.24
CA PRO A 58 0.46 -4.45 -11.92
C PRO A 58 0.15 -3.24 -11.04
N TYR A 59 0.17 -3.38 -9.71
CA TYR A 59 -0.14 -2.32 -8.75
C TYR A 59 1.12 -1.73 -8.10
N LEU A 60 2.30 -2.15 -8.54
CA LEU A 60 3.57 -1.60 -8.04
C LEU A 60 3.82 -0.23 -8.66
N GLU A 61 3.85 0.77 -7.80
CA GLU A 61 4.10 2.16 -8.17
C GLU A 61 5.27 2.72 -7.37
N ALA A 62 5.73 3.92 -7.76
CA ALA A 62 6.72 4.63 -6.97
C ALA A 62 6.14 4.92 -5.57
N PRO A 63 6.94 4.75 -4.49
CA PRO A 63 6.49 5.10 -3.15
C PRO A 63 6.04 6.56 -3.06
N LEU A 64 5.05 6.81 -2.20
CA LEU A 64 4.58 8.15 -1.93
C LEU A 64 5.65 8.95 -1.16
N GLU A 65 6.09 10.07 -1.75
CA GLU A 65 7.06 10.98 -1.12
C GLU A 65 6.34 12.01 -0.24
N PHE A 66 6.48 11.88 1.08
CA PHE A 66 5.98 12.87 2.02
C PHE A 66 6.99 14.01 2.19
N SER A 67 6.56 15.25 1.92
CA SER A 67 7.33 16.42 2.36
C SER A 67 7.35 16.43 3.89
N ARG A 68 8.49 16.14 4.51
CA ARG A 68 8.66 16.24 5.96
C ARG A 68 8.32 17.67 6.43
N ARG A 69 7.17 17.83 7.09
CA ARG A 69 7.02 18.91 8.09
C ARG A 69 7.62 18.38 9.39
N ARG A 70 8.68 19.03 9.86
CA ARG A 70 9.21 18.84 11.23
C ARG A 70 8.21 19.38 12.24
#